data_AF-A0A7C5RL15-F1
#
_entry.id   AF-A0A7C5RL15-F1
#
_cell.length_a   1.000
_cell.length_b   1.000
_cell.length_c   1.000
_cell.angle_alpha   90.00
_cell.angle_beta   90.00
_cell.angle_gamma   90.00
#
_symmetry.space_group_name_H-M   'P 1'
#
loop_
_entity.id
_entity.type
_entity.pdbx_description
1 polymer ?
#
loop_
_entity_poly.entity_id
_entity_poly.type
_entity_poly.pdbx_seq_one_letter_code
_entity_poly.pdbx_strand_id
1 'polypeptide(L)'
;MDKPNSSQRREVVTYDKEDSQGRFSKFFNEFIKETSKVLKEDGVLTLWFTHPTAQAWRVVSESLYQHGYVVPKVWPLQTEMATRYKKHVNIVAQEMSLVIVGRKYPRQKLLEVSPQDIRGSLIENPLFTKTVEETVEGTRKIIVESNTSPADTAALMFGTALSVASRFELPIGATFQDLYDAAITSVVSRYTEPLIYTDNRLHQIRRRKLYISLLHLQPQHTTYSFNPRNQRHT
;
A
#
# COMPACT_ATOMS: atom_id res chain seq x y z
N MET A 1 -10.37 29.48 -22.24
CA MET A 1 -8.92 29.39 -22.51
C MET A 1 -8.23 30.10 -21.35
N ASP A 2 -7.94 29.37 -20.27
CA ASP A 2 -7.29 29.93 -19.08
C ASP A 2 -5.77 29.81 -19.20
N LYS A 3 -5.06 30.92 -19.01
CA LYS A 3 -3.60 30.95 -18.96
C LYS A 3 -3.12 30.34 -17.63
N PRO A 4 -2.10 29.45 -17.62
CA PRO A 4 -1.57 28.91 -16.38
C PRO A 4 -0.73 29.97 -15.66
N ASN A 5 -0.93 30.06 -14.34
CA ASN A 5 -0.21 30.97 -13.45
C ASN A 5 1.25 30.48 -13.24
N SER A 6 2.19 31.40 -13.06
CA SER A 6 3.64 31.19 -13.21
C SER A 6 4.31 30.26 -12.17
N SER A 7 3.58 29.73 -11.18
CA SER A 7 4.08 28.79 -10.16
C SER A 7 4.04 27.31 -10.58
N GLN A 8 3.39 26.95 -11.68
CA GLN A 8 3.17 25.56 -12.12
C GLN A 8 4.25 25.00 -13.08
N ARG A 9 5.30 25.77 -13.42
CA ARG A 9 6.28 25.39 -14.46
C ARG A 9 7.11 24.12 -14.16
N ARG A 10 7.04 23.56 -12.96
CA ARG A 10 7.78 22.33 -12.55
C ARG A 10 6.87 21.26 -11.94
N GLU A 11 5.56 21.36 -12.16
CA GLU A 11 4.64 20.32 -11.73
C GLU A 11 4.67 19.15 -12.71
N VAL A 12 4.98 17.95 -12.22
CA VAL A 12 4.88 16.73 -13.02
C VAL A 12 3.47 16.18 -12.84
N VAL A 13 2.60 16.42 -13.81
CA VAL A 13 1.24 15.86 -13.83
C VAL A 13 1.22 14.63 -14.74
N THR A 14 0.75 13.50 -14.19
CA THR A 14 0.50 12.27 -14.93
C THR A 14 -0.98 11.92 -14.83
N TYR A 15 -1.60 11.58 -15.97
CA TYR A 15 -3.00 11.15 -16.05
C TYR A 15 -3.16 9.64 -16.26
N ASP A 16 -2.05 8.90 -16.31
CA ASP A 16 -2.03 7.44 -16.42
C ASP A 16 -2.28 6.81 -15.05
N LYS A 17 -3.51 6.34 -14.83
CA LYS A 17 -3.95 5.75 -13.55
C LYS A 17 -3.37 4.35 -13.30
N GLU A 18 -2.89 3.69 -14.35
CA GLU A 18 -2.40 2.31 -14.27
C GLU A 18 -0.87 2.24 -14.28
N ASP A 19 -0.20 3.38 -14.48
CA ASP A 19 1.23 3.46 -14.73
C ASP A 19 1.68 2.55 -15.89
N SER A 20 0.86 2.49 -16.95
CA SER A 20 1.09 1.65 -18.14
C SER A 20 2.44 1.89 -18.81
N GLN A 21 2.97 3.11 -18.70
CA GLN A 21 4.28 3.51 -19.23
C GLN A 21 5.41 3.49 -18.18
N GLY A 22 5.13 3.04 -16.94
CA GLY A 22 6.10 2.98 -15.83
C GLY A 22 6.63 4.34 -15.39
N ARG A 23 5.98 5.43 -15.79
CA ARG A 23 6.45 6.80 -15.58
C ARG A 23 6.32 7.21 -14.12
N PHE A 24 5.23 6.84 -13.46
CA PHE A 24 5.05 7.07 -12.02
C PHE A 24 6.09 6.28 -11.24
N SER A 25 6.24 4.98 -11.51
CA SER A 25 7.26 4.15 -10.86
C SER A 25 8.66 4.73 -10.99
N LYS A 26 9.07 5.09 -12.21
CA LYS A 26 10.39 5.69 -12.45
C LYS A 26 10.59 6.99 -11.69
N PHE A 27 9.68 7.96 -11.83
CA PHE A 27 9.84 9.27 -11.22
C PHE A 27 9.69 9.24 -9.70
N PHE A 28 8.80 8.42 -9.16
CA PHE A 28 8.66 8.28 -7.73
C PHE A 28 9.92 7.63 -7.12
N ASN A 29 10.47 6.60 -7.75
CA ASN A 29 11.72 5.98 -7.29
C ASN A 29 12.88 6.99 -7.31
N GLU A 30 13.03 7.74 -8.40
CA GLU A 30 14.07 8.77 -8.54
C GLU A 30 13.89 9.88 -7.48
N PHE A 31 12.67 10.36 -7.26
CA PHE A 31 12.37 11.32 -6.21
C PHE A 31 12.78 10.80 -4.82
N ILE A 32 12.39 9.58 -4.47
CA ILE A 32 12.72 9.00 -3.16
C ILE A 32 14.24 8.79 -3.02
N LYS A 33 14.93 8.37 -4.09
CA LYS A 33 16.39 8.29 -4.12
C LYS A 33 17.05 9.63 -3.79
N GLU A 34 16.62 10.71 -4.44
CA GLU A 34 17.19 12.04 -4.21
C GLU A 34 16.88 12.54 -2.79
N THR A 35 15.67 12.31 -2.26
CA THR A 35 15.37 12.66 -0.86
C THR A 35 16.28 11.93 0.12
N SER A 36 16.60 10.65 -0.14
CA SER A 36 17.48 9.86 0.72
C SER A 36 18.91 10.39 0.73
N LYS A 37 19.40 10.96 -0.38
CA LYS A 37 20.72 11.60 -0.40
C LYS A 37 20.78 12.91 0.39
N VAL A 38 19.69 13.68 0.39
CA VAL A 38 19.63 15.02 1.00
C VAL A 38 19.32 14.96 2.49
N LEU A 39 18.47 14.02 2.92
CA LEU A 39 18.11 13.87 4.33
C LEU A 39 19.27 13.26 5.14
N LYS A 40 19.61 13.93 6.25
CA LYS A 40 20.52 13.39 7.28
C LYS A 40 19.98 12.09 7.90
N GLU A 41 20.83 11.35 8.60
CA GLU A 41 20.49 10.03 9.14
C GLU A 41 19.28 10.01 10.09
N ASP A 42 19.12 11.04 10.93
CA ASP A 42 17.95 11.22 11.81
C ASP A 42 16.82 12.05 11.16
N GLY A 43 16.93 12.32 9.85
CA GLY A 43 15.96 13.08 9.09
C GLY A 43 14.61 12.39 8.97
N VAL A 44 13.55 13.18 8.83
CA VAL A 44 12.18 12.71 8.67
C VAL A 44 11.67 13.09 7.28
N LEU A 45 11.28 12.08 6.51
CA LEU A 45 10.54 12.27 5.27
C LEU A 45 9.05 12.24 5.59
N THR A 46 8.32 13.29 5.20
CA THR A 46 6.86 13.34 5.32
C THR A 46 6.25 13.46 3.94
N LEU A 47 5.44 12.48 3.56
CA LEU A 47 4.75 12.45 2.27
C LEU A 47 3.25 12.42 2.49
N TRP A 48 2.56 13.20 1.69
CA TRP A 48 1.12 13.09 1.56
C TRP A 48 0.82 12.19 0.37
N PHE A 49 0.10 11.09 0.59
CA PHE A 49 -0.21 10.12 -0.45
C PHE A 49 -1.55 9.43 -0.17
N THR A 50 -2.37 9.24 -1.21
CA THR A 50 -3.54 8.39 -1.14
C THR A 50 -3.82 7.81 -2.52
N HIS A 51 -4.04 6.49 -2.58
CA HIS A 51 -4.46 5.81 -3.80
C HIS A 51 -5.26 4.56 -3.40
N PRO A 52 -6.36 4.22 -4.09
CA PRO A 52 -7.21 3.11 -3.67
C PRO A 52 -6.69 1.74 -4.13
N THR A 53 -5.67 1.69 -5.00
CA THR A 53 -5.17 0.44 -5.59
C THR A 53 -3.87 -0.03 -4.98
N ALA A 54 -3.72 -1.35 -4.81
CA ALA A 54 -2.48 -1.96 -4.33
C ALA A 54 -1.28 -1.63 -5.23
N GLN A 55 -1.49 -1.49 -6.55
CA GLN A 55 -0.43 -1.25 -7.52
C GLN A 55 0.34 0.04 -7.24
N ALA A 56 -0.36 1.15 -6.97
CA ALA A 56 0.30 2.41 -6.65
C ALA A 56 1.04 2.32 -5.31
N TRP A 57 0.47 1.61 -4.33
CA TRP A 57 1.13 1.37 -3.06
C TRP A 57 2.38 0.51 -3.18
N ARG A 58 2.43 -0.48 -4.08
CA ARG A 58 3.64 -1.28 -4.35
C ARG A 58 4.80 -0.42 -4.82
N VAL A 59 4.54 0.52 -5.73
CA VAL A 59 5.56 1.47 -6.21
C VAL A 59 6.08 2.34 -5.06
N VAL A 60 5.16 2.90 -4.27
CA VAL A 60 5.51 3.78 -3.15
C VAL A 60 6.29 3.04 -2.07
N SER A 61 5.79 1.88 -1.67
CA SER A 61 6.38 1.06 -0.61
C SER A 61 7.75 0.54 -0.99
N GLU A 62 7.91 0.05 -2.23
CA GLU A 62 9.18 -0.45 -2.72
C GLU A 62 10.21 0.67 -2.87
N SER A 63 9.83 1.82 -3.41
CA SER A 63 10.74 2.96 -3.53
C SER A 63 11.24 3.46 -2.16
N LEU A 64 10.34 3.56 -1.18
CA LEU A 64 10.70 3.92 0.20
C LEU A 64 11.65 2.87 0.81
N TYR A 65 11.34 1.59 0.63
CA TYR A 65 12.15 0.50 1.18
C TYR A 65 13.56 0.49 0.59
N GLN A 66 13.66 0.51 -0.75
CA GLN A 66 14.92 0.44 -1.49
C GLN A 66 15.89 1.55 -1.09
N HIS A 67 15.38 2.76 -0.82
CA HIS A 67 16.21 3.92 -0.47
C HIS A 67 16.33 4.16 1.04
N GLY A 68 16.10 3.12 1.84
CA GLY A 68 16.48 3.07 3.26
C GLY A 68 15.44 3.60 4.25
N TYR A 69 14.22 3.93 3.80
CA TYR A 69 13.18 4.40 4.69
C TYR A 69 12.48 3.24 5.39
N VAL A 70 12.32 3.39 6.70
CA VAL A 70 11.39 2.65 7.56
C VAL A 70 10.21 3.56 7.84
N VAL A 71 8.99 3.06 7.64
CA VAL A 71 7.75 3.79 7.87
C VAL A 71 7.14 3.28 9.18
N PRO A 72 7.36 3.92 10.33
CA PRO A 72 6.78 3.45 11.59
C PRO A 72 5.25 3.49 11.59
N LYS A 73 4.65 4.48 10.92
CA LYS A 73 3.20 4.67 10.86
C LYS A 73 2.78 5.50 9.65
N VAL A 74 1.63 5.16 9.09
CA VAL A 74 0.88 5.97 8.13
C VAL A 74 -0.32 6.56 8.86
N TRP A 75 -0.45 7.89 8.84
CA TRP A 75 -1.48 8.62 9.56
C TRP A 75 -2.62 9.03 8.62
N PRO A 76 -3.86 8.58 8.87
CA PRO A 76 -5.00 9.13 8.17
C PRO A 76 -5.29 10.56 8.61
N LEU A 77 -5.48 11.45 7.63
CA LEU A 77 -5.98 12.80 7.81
C LEU A 77 -7.30 12.93 7.06
N GLN A 78 -8.33 13.40 7.77
CA GLN A 78 -9.60 13.73 7.16
C GLN A 78 -9.48 15.10 6.49
N THR A 79 -9.51 15.12 5.16
CA THR A 79 -9.09 16.30 4.37
C THR A 79 -10.22 16.93 3.55
N GLU A 80 -11.44 16.39 3.60
CA GLU A 80 -12.60 17.04 2.97
C GLU A 80 -13.49 17.78 4.00
N MET A 81 -13.94 18.98 3.61
CA MET A 81 -15.06 19.69 4.26
C MET A 81 -16.35 18.90 4.05
N ALA A 82 -17.17 18.77 5.09
CA ALA A 82 -18.46 18.06 5.08
C ALA A 82 -19.46 18.51 4.00
N THR A 83 -19.22 19.64 3.32
CA THR A 83 -20.15 20.32 2.41
C THR A 83 -19.85 20.14 0.91
N ARG A 84 -18.88 19.31 0.51
CA ARG A 84 -18.60 19.12 -0.94
C ARG A 84 -19.79 18.44 -1.65
N TYR A 85 -20.34 19.11 -2.67
CA TYR A 85 -21.50 18.65 -3.45
C TYR A 85 -21.22 17.30 -4.15
N LYS A 86 -21.75 16.21 -3.58
CA LYS A 86 -21.53 14.80 -3.99
C LYS A 86 -22.20 14.38 -5.32
N LYS A 87 -22.90 15.27 -6.02
CA LYS A 87 -23.93 14.89 -7.00
C LYS A 87 -23.50 14.79 -8.48
N HIS A 88 -22.24 15.02 -8.85
CA HIS A 88 -21.85 15.09 -10.27
C HIS A 88 -20.62 14.31 -10.72
N VAL A 89 -19.96 13.53 -9.87
CA VAL A 89 -18.74 12.82 -10.27
C VAL A 89 -18.84 11.35 -9.87
N ASN A 90 -19.06 10.47 -10.85
CA ASN A 90 -19.04 9.00 -10.73
C ASN A 90 -17.63 8.46 -10.42
N ILE A 91 -16.82 9.20 -9.68
CA ILE A 91 -15.45 8.82 -9.30
C ILE A 91 -15.54 8.42 -7.83
N VAL A 92 -15.02 7.24 -7.51
CA VAL A 92 -14.82 6.75 -6.15
C VAL A 92 -14.24 7.89 -5.30
N ALA A 93 -15.07 8.50 -4.45
CA ALA A 93 -14.68 9.67 -3.68
C ALA A 93 -13.68 9.23 -2.59
N GLN A 94 -12.40 9.57 -2.77
CA GLN A 94 -11.42 9.48 -1.70
C GLN A 94 -11.60 10.72 -0.82
N GLU A 95 -12.13 10.52 0.39
CA GLU A 95 -12.40 11.60 1.34
C GLU A 95 -11.22 11.76 2.33
N MET A 96 -10.29 10.80 2.32
CA MET A 96 -9.15 10.72 3.23
C MET A 96 -7.81 10.78 2.50
N SER A 97 -6.92 11.54 3.11
CA SER A 97 -5.52 11.64 2.76
C SER A 97 -4.67 10.91 3.78
N LEU A 98 -3.60 10.24 3.35
CA LEU A 98 -2.67 9.61 4.28
C LEU A 98 -1.34 10.37 4.31
N VAL A 99 -0.81 10.55 5.52
CA VAL A 99 0.53 11.06 5.75
C VAL A 99 1.44 9.90 6.07
N ILE A 100 2.37 9.61 5.16
CA ILE A 100 3.44 8.65 5.34
C ILE A 100 4.60 9.38 6.01
N VAL A 101 5.05 8.86 7.15
CA VAL A 101 6.24 9.36 7.84
C VAL A 101 7.33 8.30 7.74
N GLY A 102 8.41 8.59 7.01
CA GLY A 102 9.56 7.72 6.83
C GLY A 102 10.81 8.26 7.54
N ARG A 103 11.65 7.36 8.06
CA ARG A 103 12.97 7.68 8.63
C ARG A 103 13.99 6.66 8.16
N LYS A 104 15.25 7.04 8.04
CA LYS A 104 16.34 6.06 7.89
C LYS A 104 16.54 5.40 9.24
N TYR A 105 16.33 4.09 9.30
CA TYR A 105 16.42 3.36 10.56
C TYR A 105 16.84 1.90 10.31
N PRO A 106 17.59 1.28 11.22
CA PRO A 106 17.89 -0.15 11.13
C PRO A 106 16.61 -0.99 11.08
N ARG A 107 16.61 -2.00 10.21
CA ARG A 107 15.50 -2.95 10.09
C ARG A 107 15.74 -4.17 10.97
N GLN A 108 14.65 -4.82 11.37
CA GLN A 108 14.68 -6.03 12.16
C GLN A 108 14.85 -7.25 11.25
N LYS A 109 15.62 -8.24 11.70
CA LYS A 109 15.78 -9.51 10.97
C LYS A 109 14.67 -10.47 11.36
N LEU A 110 14.10 -11.13 10.35
CA LEU A 110 13.19 -12.26 10.55
C LEU A 110 14.02 -13.55 10.49
N LEU A 111 14.01 -14.30 11.59
CA LEU A 111 14.64 -15.61 11.67
C LEU A 111 13.69 -16.69 11.14
N GLU A 112 14.23 -17.85 10.75
CA GLU A 112 13.45 -19.05 10.42
C GLU A 112 12.46 -18.87 9.24
N VAL A 113 12.76 -17.95 8.31
CA VAL A 113 11.98 -17.82 7.07
C VAL A 113 12.51 -18.81 6.03
N SER A 114 11.66 -19.76 5.63
CA SER A 114 11.99 -20.75 4.60
C SER A 114 12.09 -20.09 3.21
N PRO A 115 13.19 -20.25 2.46
CA PRO A 115 13.27 -19.82 1.06
C PRO A 115 12.30 -20.58 0.13
N GLN A 116 11.84 -21.78 0.53
CA GLN A 116 10.91 -22.59 -0.26
C GLN A 116 9.45 -22.15 -0.08
N ASP A 117 9.12 -21.51 1.04
CA ASP A 117 7.80 -20.94 1.32
C ASP A 117 7.95 -19.64 2.12
N ILE A 118 8.41 -18.59 1.42
CA ILE A 118 8.66 -17.28 2.04
C ILE A 118 7.37 -16.74 2.63
N ARG A 119 6.27 -16.75 1.87
CA ARG A 119 5.01 -16.14 2.30
C ARG A 119 4.39 -16.87 3.49
N GLY A 120 4.33 -18.20 3.47
CA GLY A 120 3.82 -18.99 4.60
C GLY A 120 4.66 -18.77 5.85
N SER A 121 5.99 -18.88 5.71
CA SER A 121 6.92 -18.69 6.83
C SER A 121 6.86 -17.28 7.42
N LEU A 122 6.67 -16.25 6.59
CA LEU A 122 6.51 -14.86 7.06
C LEU A 122 5.22 -14.70 7.89
N ILE A 123 4.11 -15.24 7.41
CA ILE A 123 2.81 -15.14 8.09
C ILE A 123 2.83 -15.89 9.42
N GLU A 124 3.53 -17.02 9.50
CA GLU A 124 3.68 -17.81 10.72
C GLU A 124 4.76 -17.27 11.67
N ASN A 125 5.64 -16.37 11.20
CA ASN A 125 6.72 -15.84 12.02
C ASN A 125 6.16 -15.03 13.23
N PRO A 126 6.56 -15.36 14.48
CA PRO A 126 6.02 -14.71 15.67
C PRO A 126 6.28 -13.20 15.74
N LEU A 127 7.47 -12.75 15.33
CA LEU A 127 7.84 -11.33 15.35
C LEU A 127 7.06 -10.55 14.29
N PHE A 128 6.90 -11.13 13.10
CA PHE A 128 6.08 -10.56 12.03
C PHE A 128 4.62 -10.45 12.47
N THR A 129 4.03 -11.54 12.97
CA THR A 129 2.65 -11.59 13.46
C THR A 129 2.38 -10.59 14.58
N LYS A 130 3.25 -10.52 15.58
CA LYS A 130 3.15 -9.53 16.66
C LYS A 130 3.18 -8.09 16.12
N THR A 131 4.08 -7.82 15.17
CA THR A 131 4.19 -6.48 14.56
C THR A 131 2.94 -6.11 13.77
N VAL A 132 2.34 -7.06 13.05
CA VAL A 132 1.05 -6.85 12.37
C VAL A 132 -0.03 -6.51 13.38
N GLU A 133 -0.16 -7.27 14.47
CA GLU A 133 -1.20 -7.07 15.49
C GLU A 133 -1.11 -5.70 16.14
N GLU A 134 0.08 -5.31 16.59
CA GLU A 134 0.30 -4.00 17.21
C GLU A 134 -0.01 -2.85 16.24
N THR A 135 0.36 -2.99 14.96
CA THR A 135 0.16 -1.95 13.95
C THR A 135 -1.32 -1.83 13.54
N VAL A 136 -2.02 -2.97 13.40
CA VAL A 136 -3.45 -3.01 13.10
C VAL A 136 -4.27 -2.44 14.25
N GLU A 137 -3.97 -2.83 15.49
CA GLU A 137 -4.71 -2.34 16.67
C GLU A 137 -4.58 -0.82 16.82
N GLY A 138 -3.37 -0.27 16.61
CA GLY A 138 -3.14 1.17 16.62
C GLY A 138 -3.90 1.96 15.53
N THR A 139 -4.37 1.28 14.48
CA THR A 139 -5.06 1.88 13.34
C THR A 139 -6.56 1.54 13.33
N ARG A 140 -6.98 0.45 13.96
CA ARG A 140 -8.38 0.01 14.08
C ARG A 140 -9.26 1.07 14.74
N LYS A 141 -8.79 1.70 15.82
CA LYS A 141 -9.52 2.78 16.51
C LYS A 141 -9.94 3.89 15.54
N ILE A 142 -9.05 4.23 14.61
CA ILE A 142 -9.30 5.28 13.63
C ILE A 142 -10.41 4.89 12.65
N ILE A 143 -10.44 3.64 12.19
CA ILE A 143 -11.47 3.15 11.23
C ILE A 143 -12.83 2.98 11.90
N VAL A 144 -12.89 2.53 13.15
CA VAL A 144 -14.16 2.36 13.85
C VAL A 144 -14.83 3.71 14.11
N GLU A 145 -14.02 4.73 14.41
CA GLU A 145 -14.49 6.09 14.70
C GLU A 145 -14.79 6.90 13.42
N SER A 146 -14.17 6.55 12.29
CA SER A 146 -14.39 7.22 11.01
C SER A 146 -15.35 6.40 10.12
N ASN A 147 -16.43 7.01 9.64
CA ASN A 147 -17.31 6.39 8.65
C ASN A 147 -16.65 6.35 7.26
N THR A 148 -15.45 5.76 7.15
CA THR A 148 -14.58 5.79 5.97
C THR A 148 -15.16 5.05 4.78
N SER A 149 -14.96 5.62 3.59
CA SER A 149 -15.33 4.97 2.34
C SER A 149 -14.53 3.65 2.13
N PRO A 150 -15.02 2.71 1.30
CA PRO A 150 -14.25 1.50 0.98
C PRO A 150 -12.86 1.78 0.38
N ALA A 151 -12.73 2.88 -0.35
CA ALA A 151 -11.46 3.30 -0.96
C ALA A 151 -10.47 3.83 0.08
N ASP A 152 -10.96 4.62 1.04
CA ASP A 152 -10.15 5.13 2.14
C ASP A 152 -9.71 3.97 3.07
N THR A 153 -10.62 3.03 3.35
CA THR A 153 -10.30 1.81 4.09
C THR A 153 -9.23 0.98 3.38
N ALA A 154 -9.31 0.81 2.05
CA ALA A 154 -8.30 0.11 1.26
C ALA A 154 -6.94 0.81 1.33
N ALA A 155 -6.90 2.13 1.11
CA ALA A 155 -5.66 2.92 1.20
C ALA A 155 -5.02 2.80 2.59
N LEU A 156 -5.82 2.84 3.65
CA LEU A 156 -5.34 2.70 5.03
C LEU A 156 -4.80 1.30 5.32
N MET A 157 -5.44 0.23 4.82
CA MET A 157 -4.91 -1.13 4.92
C MET A 157 -3.56 -1.26 4.21
N PHE A 158 -3.41 -0.70 3.01
CA PHE A 158 -2.14 -0.71 2.27
C PHE A 158 -1.03 0.11 2.96
N GLY A 159 -1.37 1.26 3.54
CA GLY A 159 -0.45 2.06 4.36
C GLY A 159 -0.05 1.38 5.67
N THR A 160 -0.97 0.63 6.28
CA THR A 160 -0.71 -0.20 7.46
C THR A 160 0.25 -1.34 7.11
N ALA A 161 0.02 -2.02 5.99
CA ALA A 161 0.92 -3.06 5.50
C ALA A 161 2.32 -2.51 5.19
N LEU A 162 2.42 -1.28 4.65
CA LEU A 162 3.71 -0.61 4.43
C LEU A 162 4.42 -0.37 5.76
N SER A 163 3.66 0.03 6.79
CA SER A 163 4.22 0.28 8.12
C SER A 163 4.78 -0.99 8.77
N VAL A 164 4.21 -2.16 8.47
CA VAL A 164 4.73 -3.46 8.89
C VAL A 164 5.94 -3.85 8.05
N ALA A 165 5.79 -3.95 6.73
CA ALA A 165 6.82 -4.48 5.83
C ALA A 165 8.13 -3.68 5.89
N SER A 166 8.04 -2.36 5.99
CA SER A 166 9.23 -1.50 5.99
C SER A 166 10.15 -1.69 7.21
N ARG A 167 9.68 -2.35 8.27
CA ARG A 167 10.44 -2.60 9.50
C ARG A 167 11.41 -3.78 9.40
N PHE A 168 11.28 -4.63 8.38
CA PHE A 168 12.04 -5.88 8.30
C PHE A 168 13.06 -5.90 7.17
N GLU A 169 14.21 -6.50 7.42
CA GLU A 169 15.16 -6.87 6.38
C GLU A 169 14.57 -7.98 5.50
N LEU A 170 14.99 -8.04 4.23
CA LEU A 170 14.57 -9.11 3.34
C LEU A 170 15.18 -10.44 3.78
N PRO A 171 14.35 -11.47 3.98
CA PRO A 171 14.85 -12.84 4.10
C PRO A 171 15.66 -13.25 2.87
N ILE A 172 16.53 -14.25 3.03
CA ILE A 172 17.33 -14.78 1.92
C ILE A 172 16.40 -15.29 0.82
N GLY A 173 16.62 -14.81 -0.41
CA GLY A 173 15.83 -15.20 -1.58
C GLY A 173 14.48 -14.47 -1.71
N ALA A 174 14.12 -13.61 -0.76
CA ALA A 174 12.88 -12.84 -0.82
C ALA A 174 13.06 -11.51 -1.55
N THR A 175 11.99 -11.09 -2.23
CA THR A 175 11.82 -9.73 -2.73
C THR A 175 11.04 -8.90 -1.72
N PHE A 176 11.07 -7.57 -1.87
CA PHE A 176 10.22 -6.70 -1.06
C PHE A 176 8.72 -6.96 -1.30
N GLN A 177 8.34 -7.37 -2.51
CA GLN A 177 6.94 -7.70 -2.80
C GLN A 177 6.46 -8.92 -2.03
N ASP A 178 7.30 -9.94 -1.82
CA ASP A 178 6.94 -11.10 -0.99
C ASP A 178 6.60 -10.68 0.45
N LEU A 179 7.43 -9.80 1.02
CA LEU A 179 7.24 -9.24 2.35
C LEU A 179 6.00 -8.34 2.42
N TYR A 180 5.80 -7.50 1.41
CA TYR A 180 4.67 -6.57 1.35
C TYR A 180 3.34 -7.29 1.13
N ASP A 181 3.29 -8.31 0.27
CA ASP A 181 2.10 -9.12 0.02
C ASP A 181 1.72 -9.97 1.24
N ALA A 182 2.71 -10.50 1.98
CA ALA A 182 2.48 -11.13 3.28
C ALA A 182 1.87 -10.13 4.28
N ALA A 183 2.40 -8.91 4.34
CA ALA A 183 1.88 -7.87 5.22
C ALA A 183 0.45 -7.46 4.85
N ILE A 184 0.15 -7.26 3.55
CA ILE A 184 -1.21 -6.98 3.05
C ILE A 184 -2.15 -8.10 3.47
N THR A 185 -1.76 -9.36 3.24
CA THR A 185 -2.59 -10.53 3.59
C THR A 185 -2.93 -10.53 5.07
N SER A 186 -1.92 -10.42 5.94
CA SER A 186 -2.10 -10.48 7.39
C SER A 186 -2.89 -9.30 7.94
N VAL A 187 -2.69 -8.11 7.37
CA VAL A 187 -3.44 -6.90 7.73
C VAL A 187 -4.91 -7.04 7.32
N VAL A 188 -5.18 -7.37 6.06
CA VAL A 188 -6.55 -7.52 5.54
C VAL A 188 -7.32 -8.58 6.33
N SER A 189 -6.72 -9.74 6.60
CA SER A 189 -7.35 -10.80 7.42
C SER A 189 -7.85 -10.24 8.76
N ARG A 190 -6.96 -9.59 9.53
CA ARG A 190 -7.27 -9.05 10.86
C ARG A 190 -8.26 -7.89 10.85
N TYR A 191 -8.32 -7.13 9.76
CA TYR A 191 -9.35 -6.10 9.58
C TYR A 191 -10.72 -6.72 9.29
N THR A 192 -10.77 -7.79 8.49
CA THR A 192 -12.01 -8.45 8.08
C THR A 192 -12.54 -9.47 9.09
N GLU A 193 -11.70 -10.07 9.93
CA GLU A 193 -12.06 -11.10 10.92
C GLU A 193 -13.24 -10.71 11.83
N PRO A 194 -13.27 -9.53 12.47
CA PRO A 194 -14.43 -9.11 13.27
C PRO A 194 -15.71 -8.95 12.44
N LEU A 195 -15.59 -8.53 11.17
CA LEU A 195 -16.76 -8.43 10.28
C LEU A 195 -17.34 -9.79 9.91
N ILE A 196 -16.55 -10.86 10.03
CA ILE A 196 -16.96 -12.24 9.75
C ILE A 196 -17.59 -12.88 10.99
N TYR A 197 -17.07 -12.59 12.19
CA TYR A 197 -17.46 -13.28 13.43
C TYR A 197 -18.54 -12.55 14.26
N THR A 198 -18.76 -11.24 14.08
CA THR A 198 -19.62 -10.46 14.99
C THR A 198 -21.10 -10.33 14.58
N ASP A 199 -21.56 -10.79 13.41
CA ASP A 199 -23.01 -10.68 13.10
C ASP A 199 -23.56 -11.79 12.18
N ASN A 200 -24.42 -12.63 12.74
CA ASN A 200 -25.08 -13.77 12.08
C ASN A 200 -26.46 -13.39 11.48
N ARG A 201 -26.82 -12.11 11.42
CA ARG A 201 -28.03 -11.63 10.72
C ARG A 201 -27.66 -10.49 9.77
N LEU A 202 -28.10 -10.59 8.50
CA LEU A 202 -28.07 -9.53 7.43
C LEU A 202 -26.91 -9.48 6.41
N HIS A 203 -26.12 -10.55 6.22
CA HIS A 203 -24.82 -10.41 5.53
C HIS A 203 -24.65 -10.77 4.05
N GLN A 204 -25.65 -11.23 3.27
CA GLN A 204 -25.34 -11.65 1.88
C GLN A 204 -25.00 -10.49 0.91
N ILE A 205 -25.61 -9.32 1.06
CA ILE A 205 -25.50 -8.23 0.06
C ILE A 205 -24.23 -7.38 0.27
N ARG A 206 -23.85 -7.08 1.52
CA ARG A 206 -22.62 -6.31 1.82
C ARG A 206 -21.34 -7.16 1.68
N ARG A 207 -21.39 -8.48 1.94
CA ARG A 207 -20.26 -9.42 1.78
C ARG A 207 -19.72 -9.48 0.36
N ARG A 208 -20.61 -9.63 -0.63
CA ARG A 208 -20.19 -9.67 -2.05
C ARG A 208 -19.56 -8.36 -2.47
N LYS A 209 -20.12 -7.21 -2.09
CA LYS A 209 -19.59 -5.92 -2.54
C LYS A 209 -18.17 -5.63 -2.05
N LEU A 210 -17.87 -5.81 -0.75
CA LEU A 210 -16.53 -5.48 -0.23
C LEU A 210 -15.45 -6.45 -0.72
N TYR A 211 -15.73 -7.76 -0.72
CA TYR A 211 -14.79 -8.79 -1.16
C TYR A 211 -14.56 -8.73 -2.68
N ILE A 212 -15.61 -8.51 -3.47
CA ILE A 212 -15.49 -8.29 -4.92
C ILE A 212 -14.73 -6.99 -5.21
N SER A 213 -14.99 -5.90 -4.48
CA SER A 213 -14.23 -4.65 -4.63
C SER A 213 -12.75 -4.82 -4.28
N LEU A 214 -12.42 -5.52 -3.20
CA LEU A 214 -11.03 -5.80 -2.82
C LEU A 214 -10.32 -6.72 -3.82
N LEU A 215 -11.00 -7.75 -4.34
CA LEU A 215 -10.48 -8.61 -5.40
C LEU A 215 -10.33 -7.89 -6.74
N HIS A 216 -11.25 -6.99 -7.11
CA HIS A 216 -11.13 -6.16 -8.32
C HIS A 216 -10.02 -5.11 -8.22
N LEU A 217 -9.58 -4.76 -7.01
CA LEU A 217 -8.46 -3.85 -6.78
C LEU A 217 -7.10 -4.58 -6.72
N GLN A 218 -7.08 -5.91 -6.77
CA GLN A 218 -5.86 -6.70 -6.96
C GLN A 218 -5.70 -7.04 -8.45
N PRO A 219 -4.56 -6.74 -9.09
CA PRO A 219 -4.35 -7.13 -10.47
C PRO A 219 -4.33 -8.66 -10.57
N GLN A 220 -5.02 -9.20 -11.57
CA GLN A 220 -4.91 -10.61 -11.92
C GLN A 220 -3.48 -10.87 -12.40
N HIS A 221 -2.77 -11.81 -11.77
CA HIS A 221 -1.52 -12.31 -12.34
C HIS A 221 -1.84 -12.95 -13.70
N THR A 222 -1.51 -12.27 -14.79
CA THR A 222 -1.34 -12.93 -16.09
C THR A 222 -0.21 -13.92 -15.94
N THR A 223 -0.55 -15.20 -15.83
CA THR A 223 0.38 -16.30 -15.99
C THR A 223 0.96 -16.23 -17.41
N TYR A 224 2.21 -15.80 -17.54
CA TYR A 224 2.97 -16.04 -18.75
C TYR A 224 3.16 -17.55 -18.90
N SER A 225 2.33 -18.17 -19.75
CA SER A 225 2.58 -19.52 -20.23
C SER A 225 3.78 -19.47 -21.18
N PHE A 226 4.92 -19.98 -20.72
CA PHE A 226 6.08 -20.25 -21.56
C PHE A 226 5.74 -21.41 -22.52
N ASN A 227 5.63 -21.13 -23.82
CA ASN A 227 5.40 -22.15 -24.85
C ASN A 227 6.72 -22.45 -25.59
N PRO A 228 7.41 -23.57 -25.31
CA PRO A 228 8.74 -23.86 -25.86
C PRO A 228 8.73 -24.41 -27.31
N ARG A 229 7.72 -24.12 -28.13
CA ARG A 229 7.59 -24.72 -29.49
C ARG A 229 8.01 -23.86 -30.68
N ASN A 230 8.58 -22.67 -30.51
CA ASN A 230 9.12 -21.91 -31.64
C ASN A 230 10.64 -21.68 -31.52
N GLN A 231 11.38 -22.74 -31.77
CA GLN A 231 12.71 -22.66 -32.37
C GLN A 231 12.81 -23.72 -33.46
N ARG A 232 12.49 -23.35 -34.71
CA ARG A 232 12.99 -24.01 -35.92
C ARG A 232 12.96 -23.06 -37.12
N HIS A 233 14.15 -22.85 -37.71
CA HIS A 233 14.45 -22.42 -39.08
C HIS A 233 13.99 -21.01 -39.47
N THR A 234 14.81 -20.09 -40.01
CA THR A 234 16.15 -20.06 -40.64
C THR A 234 16.71 -18.65 -40.46
#